data_AF-A0A1G8V4Y5-F1
#
_entry.id   AF-A0A1G8V4Y5-F1
#
_cell.length_a   1.000
_cell.length_b   1.000
_cell.length_c   1.000
_cell.angle_alpha   90.00
_cell.angle_beta   90.00
_cell.angle_gamma   90.00
#
_symmetry.space_group_name_H-M   'P 1'
#
loop_
_entity.id
_entity.type
_entity.pdbx_description
1 polymer ?
#
loop_
_entity_poly.entity_id
_entity_poly.type
_entity_poly.pdbx_seq_one_letter_code
_entity_poly.pdbx_strand_id
1 'polypeptide(L)'
;MDDELSLQETSLTERIVLLAIVAAERRDETPVASVDIRSHCLELVEEAETEQVSTPGESDIMRALSVLGTEPYVDERQHEHSPTGKGRPQYGLSA
;
A
#
# COMPACT_ATOMS: atom_id res chain seq x y z
N MET A 1 11.05 -8.59 -18.20
CA MET A 1 12.28 -8.44 -17.38
C MET A 1 12.36 -6.96 -17.04
N ASP A 2 11.25 -6.42 -16.52
CA ASP A 2 10.99 -4.98 -16.44
C ASP A 2 10.50 -4.60 -15.03
N ASP A 3 10.00 -5.57 -14.25
CA ASP A 3 9.52 -5.36 -12.88
C ASP A 3 10.60 -4.86 -11.92
N GLU A 4 11.83 -5.37 -12.03
CA GLU A 4 12.94 -4.98 -11.14
C GLU A 4 13.40 -3.52 -11.38
N LEU A 5 13.29 -3.03 -12.62
CA LEU A 5 13.56 -1.62 -12.94
C LEU A 5 12.39 -0.73 -12.48
N SER A 6 11.14 -1.18 -12.58
CA SER A 6 9.95 -0.41 -12.15
C SER A 6 9.95 -0.10 -10.64
N LEU A 7 10.34 -1.05 -9.79
CA LEU A 7 10.46 -0.83 -8.35
C LEU A 7 11.56 0.17 -8.00
N GLN A 8 12.62 0.25 -8.81
CA GLN A 8 13.71 1.22 -8.61
C GLN A 8 13.29 2.65 -8.98
N GLU A 9 12.23 2.82 -9.77
CA GLU A 9 11.66 4.12 -10.12
C GLU A 9 10.63 4.62 -9.11
N THR A 10 10.06 3.73 -8.28
CA THR A 10 9.11 4.13 -7.24
C THR A 10 9.72 5.07 -6.20
N SER A 11 8.92 6.02 -5.72
CA SER A 11 9.29 6.90 -4.62
C SER A 11 9.45 6.13 -3.31
N LEU A 12 10.16 6.70 -2.33
CA LEU A 12 10.28 6.08 -1.01
C LEU A 12 8.91 5.83 -0.37
N THR A 13 7.98 6.78 -0.52
CA THR A 13 6.60 6.65 -0.02
C THR A 13 5.88 5.48 -0.68
N GLU A 14 5.97 5.36 -2.01
CA GLU A 14 5.40 4.22 -2.75
C GLU A 14 5.98 2.89 -2.26
N ARG A 15 7.29 2.82 -2.01
CA ARG A 15 7.93 1.61 -1.47
C ARG A 15 7.45 1.26 -0.08
N ILE A 16 7.30 2.24 0.81
CA ILE A 16 6.79 2.02 2.17
C ILE A 16 5.36 1.50 2.11
N VAL A 17 4.51 2.09 1.26
CA VAL A 17 3.13 1.66 1.07
C VAL A 17 3.06 0.26 0.44
N LEU A 18 3.90 -0.04 -0.54
CA LEU A 18 3.99 -1.39 -1.12
C LEU A 18 4.44 -2.41 -0.08
N LEU A 19 5.45 -2.10 0.74
CA LEU A 19 5.88 -2.95 1.85
C LEU A 19 4.76 -3.16 2.88
N ALA A 20 3.94 -2.14 3.14
CA ALA A 20 2.77 -2.28 4.01
C ALA A 20 1.73 -3.27 3.44
N ILE A 21 1.50 -3.26 2.13
CA ILE A 21 0.63 -4.26 1.46
C ILE A 21 1.25 -5.65 1.55
N VAL A 22 2.57 -5.79 1.34
CA VAL A 22 3.29 -7.06 1.51
C VAL A 22 3.20 -7.56 2.97
N ALA A 23 3.29 -6.67 3.95
CA ALA A 23 3.17 -7.01 5.36
C ALA A 23 1.76 -7.51 5.70
N ALA A 24 0.73 -6.84 5.17
CA ALA A 24 -0.65 -7.29 5.29
C ALA A 24 -0.88 -8.67 4.63
N GLU A 25 -0.33 -8.89 3.43
CA GLU A 25 -0.43 -10.19 2.74
C GLU A 25 0.19 -11.31 3.57
N ARG A 26 1.37 -11.07 4.17
CA ARG A 26 2.05 -12.04 5.06
C ARG A 26 1.28 -12.35 6.33
N ARG A 27 0.30 -11.53 6.69
CA ARG A 27 -0.59 -11.70 7.85
C ARG A 27 -1.98 -12.20 7.46
N ASP A 28 -2.20 -12.54 6.19
CA ASP A 28 -3.51 -12.91 5.63
C ASP A 28 -4.56 -11.78 5.81
N GLU A 29 -4.12 -10.51 5.77
CA GLU A 29 -4.95 -9.31 5.95
C GLU A 29 -5.30 -8.61 4.61
N THR A 30 -4.94 -9.20 3.48
CA THR A 30 -5.27 -8.69 2.14
C THR A 30 -6.58 -9.29 1.60
N PRO A 31 -7.38 -8.52 0.84
CA PRO A 31 -7.12 -7.14 0.43
C PRO A 31 -7.35 -6.13 1.57
N VAL A 32 -6.36 -5.27 1.81
CA VAL A 32 -6.30 -4.34 2.95
C VAL A 32 -6.93 -3.00 2.59
N ALA A 33 -7.69 -2.39 3.50
CA ALA A 33 -8.29 -1.09 3.26
C ALA A 33 -7.27 0.05 3.42
N SER A 34 -7.43 1.14 2.64
CA SER A 34 -6.50 2.28 2.70
C SER A 34 -6.31 2.89 4.10
N VAL A 35 -7.33 2.79 4.95
CA VAL A 35 -7.29 3.27 6.34
C VAL A 35 -6.39 2.43 7.24
N ASP A 36 -6.26 1.14 6.94
CA ASP A 36 -5.49 0.17 7.73
C ASP A 36 -4.02 0.12 7.28
N ILE A 37 -3.74 0.47 6.02
CA ILE A 37 -2.37 0.59 5.47
C ILE A 37 -1.49 1.51 6.31
N ARG A 38 -2.05 2.59 6.87
CA ARG A 38 -1.27 3.51 7.72
C ARG A 38 -0.69 2.83 8.95
N SER A 39 -1.40 1.89 9.55
CA SER A 39 -0.94 1.13 10.72
C SER A 39 0.26 0.27 10.35
N HIS A 40 0.20 -0.44 9.21
CA HIS A 40 1.33 -1.21 8.71
C HIS A 40 2.53 -0.32 8.33
N CYS A 41 2.31 0.85 7.73
CA CYS A 41 3.39 1.80 7.47
C CYS A 41 4.07 2.28 8.76
N LEU A 42 3.29 2.48 9.84
CA LEU A 42 3.84 2.87 11.13
C LEU A 42 4.73 1.77 11.69
N GLU A 43 4.21 0.54 11.76
CA GLU A 43 4.96 -0.63 12.25
C GLU A 43 6.28 -0.81 11.49
N LEU A 44 6.26 -0.73 10.16
CA LEU A 44 7.46 -0.88 9.34
C LEU A 44 8.51 0.20 9.60
N VAL A 45 8.08 1.45 9.81
CA VAL A 45 9.00 2.58 10.10
C VAL A 45 9.57 2.43 11.51
N GLU A 46 8.77 2.00 12.49
CA GLU A 46 9.21 1.71 13.85
C GLU A 46 10.21 0.54 13.89
N GLU A 47 9.94 -0.55 13.17
CA GLU A 47 10.82 -1.73 13.06
C GLU A 47 12.15 -1.42 12.37
N ALA A 48 12.18 -0.43 11.47
CA ALA A 48 13.40 -0.03 10.78
C ALA A 48 14.39 0.77 11.66
N GLU A 49 13.97 1.18 12.87
CA GLU A 49 14.78 1.90 13.87
C GLU A 49 15.60 3.07 13.28
N THR A 50 15.04 3.82 12.33
CA THR A 50 15.73 4.89 11.60
C THR A 50 15.07 6.25 11.80
N GLU A 51 15.86 7.27 12.09
CA GLU A 51 15.39 8.66 12.24
C GLU A 51 15.20 9.37 10.89
N GLN A 52 15.62 8.73 9.78
CA GLN A 52 15.64 9.34 8.44
C GLN A 52 14.32 9.14 7.68
N VAL A 53 13.48 8.23 8.14
CA VAL A 53 12.21 7.87 7.49
C VAL A 53 11.07 8.21 8.45
N SER A 54 10.08 8.94 7.96
CA SER A 54 8.86 9.24 8.70
C SER A 54 7.70 8.44 8.13
N THR A 55 6.74 8.07 9.00
CA THR A 55 5.52 7.42 8.55
C THR A 55 4.74 8.35 7.60
N PRO A 56 4.41 7.88 6.38
CA PRO A 56 3.60 8.66 5.44
C PRO A 56 2.27 9.11 6.05
N GLY A 57 1.84 10.34 5.73
CA GLY A 57 0.52 10.83 6.08
C GLY A 57 -0.56 10.21 5.20
N GLU A 58 -1.84 10.36 5.59
CA GLU A 58 -2.97 9.82 4.81
C GLU A 58 -2.97 10.31 3.35
N SER A 59 -2.67 11.60 3.13
CA SER A 59 -2.60 12.15 1.76
C SER A 59 -1.45 11.55 0.94
N ASP A 60 -0.31 11.26 1.56
CA ASP A 60 0.83 10.64 0.89
C ASP A 60 0.53 9.18 0.55
N ILE A 61 -0.12 8.47 1.48
CA ILE A 61 -0.60 7.10 1.27
C ILE A 61 -1.60 7.05 0.11
N MET A 62 -2.61 7.93 0.09
CA MET A 62 -3.61 7.96 -0.98
C MET A 62 -2.98 8.26 -2.35
N ARG A 63 -1.98 9.15 -2.41
CA ARG A 63 -1.24 9.42 -3.65
C ARG A 63 -0.44 8.21 -4.11
N ALA A 64 0.28 7.58 -3.19
CA ALA A 64 1.03 6.35 -3.48
C ALA A 64 0.10 5.25 -3.98
N LEU A 65 -1.03 5.00 -3.31
CA LEU A 65 -2.00 3.99 -3.74
C LEU A 65 -2.59 4.28 -5.12
N SER A 66 -2.83 5.56 -5.45
CA SER A 66 -3.29 5.95 -6.79
C SER A 66 -2.25 5.68 -7.88
N VAL A 67 -0.96 5.70 -7.57
CA VAL A 67 0.11 5.33 -8.51
C VAL A 67 0.24 3.81 -8.56
N LEU A 68 0.44 3.17 -7.40
CA LEU A 68 0.65 1.73 -7.27
C LEU A 68 -0.53 0.91 -7.86
N GLY A 69 -1.77 1.39 -7.73
CA GLY A 69 -2.95 0.70 -8.29
C GLY A 69 -3.04 0.75 -9.82
N THR A 70 -2.17 1.52 -10.50
CA THR A 70 -2.03 1.51 -11.97
C THR A 70 -0.89 0.62 -12.45
N GLU A 71 -0.15 0.04 -11.51
CA GLU A 71 1.08 -0.69 -11.75
C GLU A 71 0.84 -2.20 -11.61
N PRO A 72 1.65 -3.05 -12.26
CA PRO A 72 1.35 -4.49 -12.39
C PRO A 72 1.51 -5.30 -11.09
N TYR A 73 1.88 -4.67 -9.99
CA TYR A 73 2.18 -5.31 -8.71
C TYR A 73 1.07 -5.17 -7.65
N VAL A 74 0.11 -4.24 -7.82
CA VAL A 74 -0.96 -4.02 -6.85
C VAL A 74 -2.33 -4.04 -7.54
N ASP A 75 -3.22 -4.88 -7.03
CA ASP A 75 -4.62 -4.94 -7.42
C ASP A 75 -5.45 -3.99 -6.53
N GLU A 76 -6.04 -2.94 -7.11
CA GLU A 76 -7.11 -2.17 -6.46
C GLU A 76 -8.47 -2.82 -6.72
N ARG A 77 -9.20 -3.13 -5.65
CA ARG A 77 -10.57 -3.69 -5.71
C ARG A 77 -11.55 -2.78 -4.98
N GLN A 78 -12.71 -2.53 -5.59
CA GLN A 78 -13.82 -1.88 -4.91
C GLN A 78 -14.56 -2.89 -4.05
N HIS A 79 -14.89 -2.52 -2.81
CA HIS A 79 -15.66 -3.38 -1.92
C HIS A 79 -17.09 -3.59 -2.49
N GLU A 80 -17.45 -4.84 -2.77
CA GLU A 80 -18.73 -5.21 -3.43
C GLU A 80 -19.98 -4.96 -2.56
N HIS A 81 -19.82 -4.74 -1.25
CA HIS A 81 -20.92 -4.58 -0.28
C HIS A 81 -20.85 -3.24 0.46
N SER A 82 -20.97 -2.12 -0.26
CA SER A 82 -21.27 -0.83 0.35
C SER A 82 -22.76 -0.47 0.12
N PRO A 83 -23.58 -0.29 1.17
CA PRO A 83 -24.99 0.11 1.04
C PRO A 83 -25.20 1.42 0.28
N THR A 84 -24.15 2.23 0.12
CA THR A 84 -24.18 3.53 -0.55
C THR A 84 -23.39 3.56 -1.86
N GLY A 85 -22.95 2.41 -2.38
CA GLY A 85 -22.23 2.31 -3.65
C GLY A 85 -20.83 2.95 -3.65
N LYS A 86 -20.30 3.24 -2.46
CA LYS A 86 -18.94 3.78 -2.25
C LYS A 86 -18.22 2.87 -1.28
N GLY A 87 -17.80 1.70 -1.77
CA GLY A 87 -16.82 0.90 -1.04
C GLY A 87 -15.53 1.68 -0.96
N ARG A 88 -14.88 1.74 0.21
CA ARG A 88 -13.49 2.21 0.26
C ARG A 88 -12.65 1.22 -0.55
N PRO A 89 -11.69 1.68 -1.36
CA PRO A 89 -10.84 0.78 -2.12
C PRO A 89 -10.02 -0.10 -1.17
N GLN A 90 -9.82 -1.35 -1.58
CA GLN A 90 -8.97 -2.31 -0.91
C GLN A 90 -7.85 -2.73 -1.87
N TYR A 91 -6.69 -3.04 -1.31
CA TYR A 91 -5.46 -3.24 -2.06
C TYR A 91 -4.85 -4.59 -1.71
N GLY A 92 -4.37 -5.32 -2.71
CA GLY A 92 -3.63 -6.57 -2.54
C GLY A 92 -2.50 -6.67 -3.56
N LEU A 93 -1.63 -7.67 -3.41
CA LEU A 93 -0.61 -7.94 -4.42
C LEU A 93 -1.28 -8.60 -5.64
N SER A 94 -0.82 -8.22 -6.84
CA SER A 94 -1.21 -8.91 -8.06
C SER A 94 -0.57 -10.32 -8.09
N ALA A 95 -1.34 -11.32 -8.51
CA ALA A 95 -0.95 -12.74 -8.51
C ALA A 95 -0.13 -13.15 -9.74
#